data_AF-A0A4V6Q8E0-F1
#
_entry.id   AF-A0A4V6Q8E0-F1
#
_cell.length_a   1.000
_cell.length_b   1.000
_cell.length_c   1.000
_cell.angle_alpha   90.00
_cell.angle_beta   90.00
_cell.angle_gamma   90.00
#
_symmetry.space_group_name_H-M   'P 1'
#
loop_
_entity.id
_entity.type
_entity.pdbx_description
1 polymer ?
#
loop_
_entity_poly.entity_id
_entity_poly.type
_entity_poly.pdbx_seq_one_letter_code
_entity_poly.pdbx_strand_id
1 'polypeptide(L)'
;MTGARRARRGWFRKNTAALATLVVAIPLAGWWTTRSDYKSWYDGEPRDPVVVSDGGTSYNNATWYGASVEENPQPTQSGLGDALPDGTTRIRVYLRLQVNNLSALEGLGGCQIHLRAPDGRIWNETVVADDYQDRPTGCTGGYDDKSESWRGASAQYYLKPVAGKPFETVAVFVVPSSVAGSVQPTITWATKLPQYLAFPR
;
A
#
# COMPACT_ATOMS: atom_id res chain seq x y z
N MET A 1 -4.35 -6.82 -81.02
CA MET A 1 -3.31 -7.21 -80.03
C MET A 1 -3.94 -7.33 -78.67
N THR A 2 -4.13 -8.56 -78.21
CA THR A 2 -4.76 -8.97 -76.95
C THR A 2 -3.75 -9.00 -75.81
N GLY A 3 -4.12 -8.50 -74.64
CA GLY A 3 -3.23 -8.58 -73.48
C GLY A 3 -3.79 -7.99 -72.19
N ALA A 4 -5.04 -8.30 -71.83
CA ALA A 4 -5.51 -8.08 -70.47
C ALA A 4 -4.64 -8.92 -69.51
N ARG A 5 -3.70 -8.27 -68.82
CA ARG A 5 -2.83 -8.89 -67.80
C ARG A 5 -3.74 -9.55 -66.74
N ARG A 6 -3.84 -10.88 -66.78
CA ARG A 6 -4.52 -11.69 -65.75
C ARG A 6 -3.89 -11.41 -64.40
N ALA A 7 -4.65 -10.74 -63.54
CA ALA A 7 -4.22 -10.40 -62.20
C ALA A 7 -4.03 -11.65 -61.31
N ARG A 8 -2.91 -11.67 -60.58
CA ARG A 8 -2.84 -11.85 -59.12
C ARG A 8 -3.42 -13.12 -58.46
N ARG A 9 -3.59 -14.27 -59.13
CA ARG A 9 -4.02 -15.52 -58.43
C ARG A 9 -2.91 -16.24 -57.64
N GLY A 10 -1.65 -16.12 -58.04
CA GLY A 10 -0.53 -16.85 -57.40
C GLY A 10 0.04 -16.19 -56.14
N TRP A 11 -0.08 -14.87 -56.01
CA TRP A 11 0.48 -14.10 -54.90
C TRP A 11 -0.28 -14.33 -53.60
N PHE A 12 -1.63 -14.34 -53.66
CA PHE A 12 -2.48 -14.62 -52.51
C PHE A 12 -2.23 -16.02 -51.92
N ARG A 13 -2.08 -17.06 -52.77
CA ARG A 13 -1.80 -18.43 -52.31
C ARG A 13 -0.44 -18.59 -51.61
N LYS A 14 0.59 -17.87 -52.06
CA LYS A 14 1.91 -17.90 -51.42
C LYS A 14 1.96 -17.12 -50.11
N ASN A 15 1.14 -16.08 -49.99
CA ASN A 15 1.14 -15.20 -48.82
C ASN A 15 -0.04 -15.43 -47.86
N THR A 16 -0.87 -16.45 -48.08
CA THR A 16 -2.04 -16.76 -47.26
C THR A 16 -1.68 -16.97 -45.79
N ALA A 17 -0.56 -17.64 -45.52
CA ALA A 17 -0.07 -17.85 -44.16
C ALA A 17 0.33 -16.52 -43.50
N ALA A 18 1.08 -15.66 -44.20
CA ALA A 18 1.48 -14.35 -43.69
C ALA A 18 0.27 -13.42 -43.45
N LEU A 19 -0.72 -13.44 -44.34
CA LEU A 19 -1.97 -12.70 -44.17
C LEU A 19 -2.81 -13.24 -43.00
N ALA A 20 -2.91 -14.55 -42.84
CA ALA A 20 -3.60 -15.16 -41.70
C ALA A 20 -2.90 -14.81 -40.38
N THR A 21 -1.56 -14.84 -40.34
CA THR A 21 -0.78 -14.43 -39.18
C THR A 21 -1.00 -12.95 -38.86
N LEU A 22 -1.05 -12.06 -39.86
CA LEU A 22 -1.37 -10.64 -39.64
C LEU A 22 -2.78 -10.43 -39.09
N VAL A 23 -3.77 -11.16 -39.62
CA VAL A 23 -5.17 -11.09 -39.17
C VAL A 23 -5.33 -11.58 -37.73
N VAL A 24 -4.47 -12.47 -37.26
CA VAL A 24 -4.49 -12.96 -35.87
C VAL A 24 -3.61 -12.12 -34.94
N ALA A 25 -2.40 -11.75 -35.39
CA ALA A 25 -1.43 -11.03 -34.59
C ALA A 25 -1.84 -9.59 -34.34
N ILE A 26 -2.44 -8.88 -35.30
CA ILE A 26 -2.85 -7.48 -35.12
C ILE A 26 -3.95 -7.36 -34.04
N PRO A 27 -5.05 -8.14 -34.06
CA PRO A 27 -6.04 -8.08 -33.00
C PRO A 27 -5.51 -8.56 -31.64
N LEU A 28 -4.65 -9.59 -31.61
CA LEU A 28 -4.06 -10.05 -30.34
C LEU A 28 -3.10 -9.02 -29.74
N ALA A 29 -2.26 -8.39 -30.57
CA ALA A 29 -1.38 -7.32 -30.13
C ALA A 29 -2.20 -6.11 -29.67
N GLY A 30 -3.22 -5.69 -30.43
CA GLY A 30 -4.12 -4.60 -30.05
C GLY A 30 -4.91 -4.89 -28.78
N TRP A 31 -5.38 -6.12 -28.58
CA TRP A 31 -6.03 -6.56 -27.35
C TRP A 31 -5.06 -6.56 -26.17
N TRP A 32 -3.81 -7.01 -26.37
CA TRP A 32 -2.80 -6.99 -25.33
C TRP A 32 -2.43 -5.56 -24.90
N THR A 33 -2.22 -4.65 -25.86
CA THR A 33 -1.88 -3.26 -25.56
C THR A 33 -3.04 -2.54 -24.90
N THR A 34 -4.27 -2.65 -25.45
CA THR A 34 -5.47 -2.05 -24.82
C THR A 34 -5.74 -2.61 -23.43
N ARG A 35 -5.51 -3.92 -23.20
CA ARG A 35 -5.61 -4.51 -21.87
C ARG A 35 -4.53 -3.99 -20.91
N SER A 36 -3.32 -3.79 -21.39
CA SER A 36 -2.22 -3.20 -20.62
C SER A 36 -2.49 -1.75 -20.28
N ASP A 37 -2.94 -0.96 -21.24
CA ASP A 37 -3.27 0.47 -21.08
C ASP A 37 -4.49 0.64 -20.19
N TYR A 38 -5.52 -0.19 -20.39
CA TYR A 38 -6.68 -0.23 -19.50
C TYR A 38 -6.28 -0.65 -18.10
N LYS A 39 -5.40 -1.65 -17.93
CA LYS A 39 -4.90 -2.02 -16.61
C LYS A 39 -4.08 -0.90 -16.00
N SER A 40 -3.22 -0.21 -16.75
CA SER A 40 -2.42 0.91 -16.27
C SER A 40 -3.27 2.13 -15.91
N TRP A 41 -4.36 2.40 -16.64
CA TRP A 41 -5.31 3.46 -16.34
C TRP A 41 -6.23 3.07 -15.17
N TYR A 42 -6.75 1.86 -15.19
CA TYR A 42 -7.56 1.29 -14.11
C TYR A 42 -6.74 1.08 -12.83
N ASP A 43 -5.41 0.97 -12.95
CA ASP A 43 -4.41 1.01 -11.89
C ASP A 43 -3.73 2.40 -11.78
N GLY A 44 -4.25 3.44 -12.47
CA GLY A 44 -3.82 4.86 -12.48
C GLY A 44 -4.85 5.86 -11.86
N GLU A 45 -6.14 5.51 -11.86
CA GLU A 45 -7.26 6.38 -11.46
C GLU A 45 -7.32 6.68 -9.94
N PRO A 46 -7.31 7.95 -9.50
CA PRO A 46 -7.53 8.31 -8.10
C PRO A 46 -8.90 7.81 -7.62
N ARG A 47 -8.95 7.14 -6.46
CA ARG A 47 -10.21 6.72 -5.83
C ARG A 47 -10.42 7.50 -4.54
N ASP A 48 -11.69 7.71 -4.20
CA ASP A 48 -12.05 8.33 -2.93
C ASP A 48 -11.52 7.50 -1.75
N PRO A 49 -10.99 8.15 -0.70
CA PRO A 49 -10.49 7.46 0.47
C PRO A 49 -11.60 6.72 1.21
N VAL A 50 -11.26 5.55 1.75
CA VAL A 50 -12.11 4.89 2.75
C VAL A 50 -11.76 5.48 4.10
N VAL A 51 -12.64 6.29 4.66
CA VAL A 51 -12.43 6.87 5.99
C VAL A 51 -12.64 5.78 7.04
N VAL A 52 -11.65 5.57 7.90
CA VAL A 52 -11.75 4.62 9.00
C VAL A 52 -12.45 5.28 10.16
N SER A 53 -13.58 4.71 10.57
CA SER A 53 -14.32 5.15 11.75
C SER A 53 -13.72 4.59 13.04
N ASP A 54 -13.93 5.30 14.15
CA ASP A 54 -13.46 4.89 15.49
C ASP A 54 -13.93 3.47 15.89
N GLY A 55 -15.15 3.09 15.50
CA GLY A 55 -15.72 1.75 15.74
C GLY A 55 -15.16 0.63 14.85
N GLY A 56 -14.25 0.98 13.92
CA GLY A 56 -13.65 0.09 12.96
C GLY A 56 -14.36 0.04 11.60
N THR A 57 -13.60 -0.21 10.55
CA THR A 57 -14.05 -0.23 9.15
C THR A 57 -13.53 -1.48 8.47
N SER A 58 -14.44 -2.30 7.94
CA SER A 58 -14.07 -3.50 7.20
C SER A 58 -13.55 -3.13 5.82
N TYR A 59 -12.31 -3.52 5.53
CA TYR A 59 -11.68 -3.25 4.26
C TYR A 59 -10.58 -4.30 3.95
N ASN A 60 -10.60 -4.83 2.73
CA ASN A 60 -9.62 -5.79 2.22
C ASN A 60 -9.40 -7.01 3.15
N ASN A 61 -10.49 -7.67 3.58
CA ASN A 61 -10.51 -8.83 4.49
C ASN A 61 -9.95 -8.60 5.90
N ALA A 62 -9.79 -7.34 6.30
CA ALA A 62 -9.45 -6.94 7.66
C ALA A 62 -10.46 -5.91 8.16
N THR A 63 -10.55 -5.76 9.48
CA THR A 63 -11.20 -4.64 10.13
C THR A 63 -10.12 -3.69 10.63
N TRP A 64 -10.14 -2.44 10.16
CA TRP A 64 -9.20 -1.39 10.53
C TRP A 64 -9.83 -0.49 11.57
N TYR A 65 -9.09 -0.07 12.57
CA TYR A 65 -9.59 0.82 13.63
C TYR A 65 -8.87 2.16 13.58
N GLY A 66 -9.46 3.18 14.20
CA GLY A 66 -8.86 4.52 14.30
C GLY A 66 -7.38 4.45 14.67
N ALA A 67 -6.58 5.27 14.00
CA ALA A 67 -5.14 5.37 14.24
C ALA A 67 -4.89 6.34 15.40
N SER A 68 -3.83 6.09 16.18
CA SER A 68 -3.30 7.10 17.10
C SER A 68 -2.09 7.76 16.45
N VAL A 69 -1.95 9.08 16.62
CA VAL A 69 -0.82 9.84 16.10
C VAL A 69 -0.19 10.61 17.25
N GLU A 70 1.08 10.32 17.52
CA GLU A 70 1.89 11.01 18.51
C GLU A 70 2.84 11.97 17.81
N GLU A 71 2.78 13.24 18.21
CA GLU A 71 3.72 14.27 17.76
C GLU A 71 4.89 14.37 18.73
N ASN A 72 6.11 14.39 18.18
CA ASN A 72 7.37 14.41 18.93
C ASN A 72 7.42 13.34 20.05
N PRO A 73 7.25 12.06 19.71
CA PRO A 73 7.27 10.97 20.68
C PRO A 73 8.62 10.89 21.39
N GLN A 74 8.62 10.36 22.62
CA GLN A 74 9.87 9.99 23.30
C GLN A 74 10.43 8.68 22.71
N PRO A 75 11.76 8.50 22.67
CA PRO A 75 12.36 7.23 22.27
C PRO A 75 11.96 6.12 23.24
N THR A 76 11.72 4.93 22.72
CA THR A 76 11.30 3.74 23.48
C THR A 76 12.49 2.91 23.95
N GLN A 77 13.64 3.07 23.28
CA GLN A 77 14.91 2.49 23.65
C GLN A 77 15.93 3.59 24.01
N SER A 78 16.85 3.28 24.92
CA SER A 78 17.95 4.18 25.28
C SER A 78 19.01 4.20 24.18
N GLY A 79 18.70 4.86 23.07
CA GLY A 79 19.64 5.21 22.00
C GLY A 79 20.03 6.69 22.06
N LEU A 80 21.10 7.06 21.33
CA LEU A 80 21.42 8.46 21.06
C LEU A 80 20.27 9.00 20.20
N GLY A 81 19.26 9.62 20.82
CA GLY A 81 18.17 10.23 20.07
C GLY A 81 18.74 11.12 18.98
N ASP A 82 18.61 10.69 17.72
CA ASP A 82 19.28 11.38 16.63
C ASP A 82 18.79 12.82 16.55
N ALA A 83 19.74 13.75 16.42
CA ALA A 83 19.41 15.14 16.15
C ALA A 83 18.66 15.19 14.82
N LEU A 84 17.41 15.67 14.87
CA LEU A 84 16.63 15.90 13.66
C LEU A 84 17.14 17.13 12.93
N PRO A 85 16.99 17.20 11.60
CA PRO A 85 17.21 18.44 10.86
C PRO A 85 16.37 19.59 11.44
N ASP A 86 16.92 20.80 11.43
CA ASP A 86 16.23 21.99 11.92
C ASP A 86 14.85 22.17 11.26
N GLY A 87 13.85 22.52 12.07
CA GLY A 87 12.48 22.73 11.61
C GLY A 87 11.71 21.45 11.28
N THR A 88 12.21 20.28 11.67
CA THR A 88 11.50 18.99 11.54
C THR A 88 11.15 18.40 12.90
N THR A 89 10.16 17.50 12.92
CA THR A 89 9.70 16.76 14.09
C THR A 89 9.38 15.32 13.72
N ARG A 90 9.40 14.44 14.72
CA ARG A 90 9.00 13.04 14.57
C ARG A 90 7.49 12.90 14.74
N ILE A 91 6.88 12.05 13.94
CA ILE A 91 5.50 11.60 14.09
C ILE A 91 5.52 10.07 14.21
N ARG A 92 4.93 9.54 15.29
CA ARG A 92 4.69 8.11 15.45
C ARG A 92 3.21 7.84 15.23
N VAL A 93 2.91 6.92 14.31
CA VAL A 93 1.55 6.51 13.98
C VAL A 93 1.35 5.08 14.44
N TYR A 94 0.32 4.85 15.24
CA TYR A 94 -0.16 3.52 15.58
C TYR A 94 -1.37 3.18 14.71
N LEU A 95 -1.29 2.05 14.02
CA LEU A 95 -2.39 1.50 13.25
C LEU A 95 -2.85 0.22 13.90
N ARG A 96 -4.17 0.10 14.04
CA ARG A 96 -4.78 -1.10 14.59
C ARG A 96 -5.62 -1.81 13.54
N LEU A 97 -5.43 -3.12 13.41
CA LEU A 97 -6.23 -3.95 12.53
C LEU A 97 -6.52 -5.32 13.12
N GLN A 98 -7.61 -5.95 12.68
CA GLN A 98 -8.04 -7.29 13.05
C GLN A 98 -8.29 -8.09 11.77
N VAL A 99 -7.81 -9.33 11.73
CA VAL A 99 -8.15 -10.31 10.69
C VAL A 99 -8.82 -11.52 11.32
N ASN A 100 -9.88 -12.03 10.72
CA ASN A 100 -10.53 -13.26 11.19
C ASN A 100 -9.86 -14.51 10.61
N ASN A 101 -9.16 -14.38 9.48
CA ASN A 101 -8.38 -15.45 8.86
C ASN A 101 -6.94 -14.97 8.67
N LEU A 102 -5.98 -15.65 9.30
CA LEU A 102 -4.57 -15.26 9.24
C LEU A 102 -3.98 -15.35 7.83
N SER A 103 -4.50 -16.21 6.95
CA SER A 103 -4.01 -16.25 5.56
C SER A 103 -4.32 -14.96 4.79
N ALA A 104 -5.25 -14.14 5.26
CA ALA A 104 -5.52 -12.82 4.66
C ALA A 104 -4.36 -11.84 4.88
N LEU A 105 -3.51 -12.05 5.89
CA LEU A 105 -2.34 -11.21 6.16
C LEU A 105 -1.33 -11.28 5.02
N GLU A 106 -1.17 -12.44 4.37
CA GLU A 106 -0.27 -12.57 3.22
C GLU A 106 -0.69 -11.62 2.08
N GLY A 107 -1.99 -11.43 1.88
CA GLY A 107 -2.54 -10.46 0.92
C GLY A 107 -2.35 -9.00 1.33
N LEU A 108 -1.98 -8.73 2.59
CA LEU A 108 -1.65 -7.40 3.11
C LEU A 108 -0.14 -7.10 3.11
N GLY A 109 0.70 -8.04 2.67
CA GLY A 109 2.18 -7.93 2.58
C GLY A 109 2.73 -6.78 1.75
N GLY A 110 1.90 -6.16 0.91
CA GLY A 110 2.26 -5.00 0.12
C GLY A 110 1.72 -3.67 0.66
N CYS A 111 1.17 -3.61 1.87
CA CYS A 111 0.68 -2.34 2.39
C CYS A 111 1.85 -1.36 2.64
N GLN A 112 1.60 -0.07 2.50
CA GLN A 112 2.54 0.99 2.85
C GLN A 112 1.81 2.10 3.59
N ILE A 113 2.42 2.57 4.68
CA ILE A 113 1.86 3.62 5.53
C ILE A 113 2.48 4.96 5.10
N HIS A 114 1.65 5.97 4.98
CA HIS A 114 2.05 7.32 4.58
C HIS A 114 1.42 8.37 5.47
N LEU A 115 2.08 9.52 5.59
CA LEU A 115 1.45 10.74 6.08
C LEU A 115 1.09 11.62 4.90
N ARG A 116 -0.11 12.20 4.92
CA ARG A 116 -0.56 13.18 3.94
C ARG A 116 -0.86 14.51 4.62
N ALA A 117 -0.28 15.60 4.12
CA ALA A 117 -0.64 16.95 4.55
C ALA A 117 -1.83 17.50 3.75
N PRO A 118 -2.54 18.52 4.27
CA PRO A 118 -3.65 19.16 3.56
C PRO A 118 -3.24 19.81 2.22
N ASP A 119 -1.96 20.17 2.08
CA ASP A 119 -1.37 20.73 0.87
C ASP A 119 -1.04 19.69 -0.21
N GLY A 120 -1.30 18.40 0.06
CA GLY A 120 -1.10 17.30 -0.88
C GLY A 120 0.27 16.63 -0.80
N ARG A 121 1.21 17.12 0.02
CA ARG A 121 2.49 16.43 0.25
C ARG A 121 2.28 15.10 0.96
N ILE A 122 3.12 14.13 0.59
CA ILE A 122 3.09 12.77 1.11
C ILE A 122 4.48 12.41 1.65
N TRP A 123 4.52 11.84 2.84
CA TRP A 123 5.71 11.22 3.41
C TRP A 123 5.48 9.72 3.50
N ASN A 124 6.39 8.94 2.94
CA ASN A 124 6.39 7.49 3.04
C ASN A 124 7.06 7.07 4.35
N GLU A 125 6.74 5.87 4.83
CA GLU A 125 7.42 5.29 5.98
C GLU A 125 8.94 5.26 5.74
N THR A 126 9.70 5.80 6.69
CA THR A 126 11.16 5.79 6.68
C THR A 126 11.64 4.96 7.84
N VAL A 127 12.42 3.91 7.60
CA VAL A 127 13.01 3.01 8.62
C VAL A 127 14.10 3.71 9.45
N VAL A 128 14.02 5.02 9.62
CA VAL A 128 15.13 5.87 10.08
C VAL A 128 15.16 5.99 11.61
N ALA A 129 14.34 5.23 12.35
CA ALA A 129 14.17 5.46 13.78
C ALA A 129 13.80 4.19 14.56
N ASP A 130 14.67 3.18 14.54
CA ASP A 130 14.48 1.93 15.30
C ASP A 130 14.29 2.18 16.81
N ASP A 131 14.96 3.19 17.37
CA ASP A 131 14.80 3.63 18.77
C ASP A 131 13.39 4.14 19.14
N TYR A 132 12.53 4.34 18.13
CA TYR A 132 11.16 4.82 18.29
C TYR A 132 10.12 3.76 17.90
N GLN A 133 10.55 2.54 17.55
CA GLN A 133 9.68 1.42 17.25
C GLN A 133 9.46 0.59 18.53
N ASP A 134 8.24 0.60 19.05
CA ASP A 134 7.77 -0.22 20.19
C ASP A 134 6.83 -1.37 19.78
N ARG A 135 6.54 -1.45 18.49
CA ARG A 135 5.66 -2.45 17.85
C ARG A 135 6.26 -2.88 16.50
N PRO A 136 5.80 -3.99 15.93
CA PRO A 136 6.12 -4.37 14.56
C PRO A 136 5.82 -3.27 13.53
N THR A 137 6.63 -3.19 12.48
CA THR A 137 6.37 -2.37 11.29
C THR A 137 5.60 -3.19 10.24
N GLY A 138 4.74 -2.53 9.46
CA GLY A 138 3.95 -3.14 8.38
C GLY A 138 2.64 -3.83 8.78
N CYS A 139 1.72 -3.99 7.82
CA CYS A 139 0.36 -4.48 8.08
C CYS A 139 0.21 -6.00 8.19
N THR A 140 1.26 -6.77 7.97
CA THR A 140 1.22 -8.24 8.10
C THR A 140 1.48 -8.72 9.52
N GLY A 141 2.02 -7.85 10.37
CA GLY A 141 2.55 -8.18 11.69
C GLY A 141 3.91 -8.91 11.64
N GLY A 142 4.70 -8.73 12.71
CA GLY A 142 6.00 -9.39 13.02
C GLY A 142 7.18 -8.40 13.15
N TYR A 143 8.02 -8.39 14.21
CA TYR A 143 8.76 -9.52 14.82
C TYR A 143 8.97 -9.39 16.37
N ASP A 144 9.39 -10.46 17.08
CA ASP A 144 9.69 -10.48 18.55
C ASP A 144 10.91 -11.37 18.90
N ASP A 145 11.94 -10.81 19.55
CA ASP A 145 13.02 -11.55 20.25
C ASP A 145 12.88 -11.53 21.80
N LYS A 146 11.80 -10.89 22.30
CA LYS A 146 11.24 -10.81 23.66
C LYS A 146 11.86 -9.73 24.57
N SER A 147 11.05 -8.83 25.17
CA SER A 147 10.37 -9.08 26.45
C SER A 147 8.93 -8.53 26.56
N GLU A 148 8.01 -9.06 25.74
CA GLU A 148 6.56 -8.99 26.03
C GLU A 148 5.83 -10.35 25.98
N SER A 149 6.49 -11.43 25.55
CA SER A 149 5.85 -12.74 25.34
C SER A 149 5.30 -13.49 26.58
N TRP A 150 5.16 -12.86 27.75
CA TRP A 150 4.59 -13.49 28.95
C TRP A 150 3.70 -12.57 29.82
N ARG A 151 3.09 -11.52 29.27
CA ARG A 151 2.32 -10.56 30.09
C ARG A 151 0.81 -10.80 30.11
N GLY A 152 0.40 -11.95 30.65
CA GLY A 152 -0.88 -12.15 31.36
C GLY A 152 -2.17 -11.60 30.73
N ALA A 153 -3.24 -11.49 31.53
CA ALA A 153 -4.62 -11.29 31.06
C ALA A 153 -4.96 -9.90 30.46
N SER A 154 -3.96 -9.06 30.14
CA SER A 154 -4.13 -7.62 29.85
C SER A 154 -3.55 -7.15 28.51
N ALA A 155 -3.09 -8.05 27.64
CA ALA A 155 -2.54 -7.67 26.33
C ALA A 155 -3.66 -7.26 25.35
N GLN A 156 -4.07 -5.99 25.39
CA GLN A 156 -5.12 -5.46 24.50
C GLN A 156 -4.73 -5.50 23.02
N TYR A 157 -3.43 -5.55 22.69
CA TYR A 157 -2.92 -5.60 21.31
C TYR A 157 -1.84 -6.67 21.21
N TYR A 158 -2.04 -7.64 20.32
CA TYR A 158 -1.12 -8.76 20.16
C TYR A 158 0.08 -8.37 19.28
N LEU A 159 1.31 -8.66 19.70
CA LEU A 159 2.49 -8.47 18.84
C LEU A 159 2.55 -9.46 17.66
N LYS A 160 1.99 -10.66 17.87
CA LYS A 160 1.75 -11.65 16.82
C LYS A 160 0.26 -11.68 16.49
N PRO A 161 -0.15 -11.51 15.23
CA PRO A 161 -1.55 -11.56 14.86
C PRO A 161 -2.23 -12.86 15.32
N VAL A 162 -3.42 -12.74 15.92
CA VAL A 162 -4.30 -13.85 16.29
C VAL A 162 -5.62 -13.65 15.57
N ALA A 163 -6.15 -14.73 14.99
CA ALA A 163 -7.44 -14.70 14.30
C ALA A 163 -8.54 -14.14 15.22
N GLY A 164 -9.26 -13.14 14.74
CA GLY A 164 -10.36 -12.49 15.45
C GLY A 164 -9.93 -11.54 16.55
N LYS A 165 -8.64 -11.23 16.68
CA LYS A 165 -8.11 -10.27 17.65
C LYS A 165 -7.41 -9.10 16.97
N PRO A 166 -7.60 -7.87 17.45
CA PRO A 166 -6.87 -6.74 16.93
C PRO A 166 -5.39 -6.81 17.32
N PHE A 167 -4.52 -6.34 16.43
CA PHE A 167 -3.11 -6.10 16.67
C PHE A 167 -2.74 -4.70 16.20
N GLU A 168 -1.61 -4.20 16.70
CA GLU A 168 -1.10 -2.87 16.36
C GLU A 168 0.25 -2.95 15.65
N THR A 169 0.44 -2.06 14.69
CA THR A 169 1.71 -1.78 14.02
C THR A 169 2.04 -0.31 14.16
N VAL A 170 3.33 0.02 14.14
CA VAL A 170 3.83 1.38 14.25
C VAL A 170 4.56 1.79 12.97
N ALA A 171 4.42 3.06 12.60
CA ALA A 171 5.25 3.71 11.60
C ALA A 171 5.76 5.05 12.12
N VAL A 172 7.02 5.36 11.86
CA VAL A 172 7.68 6.59 12.32
C VAL A 172 8.10 7.42 11.11
N PHE A 173 7.81 8.71 11.17
CA PHE A 173 8.07 9.68 10.11
C PHE A 173 8.81 10.88 10.66
N VAL A 174 9.59 11.55 9.81
CA VAL A 174 10.13 12.88 10.07
C VAL A 174 9.48 13.86 9.10
N VAL A 175 8.78 14.85 9.64
CA VAL A 175 8.03 15.85 8.86
C VAL A 175 8.41 17.27 9.29
N PRO A 176 8.21 18.30 8.46
CA PRO A 176 8.35 19.68 8.90
C PRO A 176 7.40 19.99 10.06
N SER A 177 7.90 20.67 11.10
CA SER A 177 7.10 20.99 12.29
C SER A 177 5.87 21.85 11.96
N SER A 178 5.90 22.59 10.85
CA SER A 178 4.78 23.42 10.38
C SER A 178 3.55 22.62 9.95
N VAL A 179 3.69 21.34 9.61
CA VAL A 179 2.57 20.48 9.18
C VAL A 179 2.25 19.35 10.14
N ALA A 180 3.08 19.17 11.18
CA ALA A 180 2.97 18.10 12.17
C ALA A 180 1.58 17.99 12.81
N GLY A 181 0.91 19.11 13.07
CA GLY A 181 -0.45 19.17 13.62
C GLY A 181 -1.57 18.74 12.66
N SER A 182 -1.29 18.65 11.36
CA SER A 182 -2.30 18.56 10.29
C SER A 182 -2.17 17.32 9.39
N VAL A 183 -1.13 16.51 9.61
CA VAL A 183 -0.91 15.29 8.81
C VAL A 183 -1.93 14.21 9.16
N GLN A 184 -2.43 13.56 8.11
CA GLN A 184 -3.35 12.44 8.21
C GLN A 184 -2.62 11.13 7.86
N PRO A 185 -2.73 10.08 8.69
CA PRO A 185 -2.27 8.75 8.32
C PRO A 185 -3.07 8.20 7.16
N THR A 186 -2.37 7.58 6.21
CA THR A 186 -2.97 6.90 5.07
C THR A 186 -2.27 5.57 4.79
N ILE A 187 -2.98 4.58 4.25
CA ILE A 187 -2.41 3.28 3.89
C ILE A 187 -2.69 3.00 2.42
N THR A 188 -1.67 2.66 1.62
CA THR A 188 -1.85 2.18 0.24
C THR A 188 -1.39 0.72 0.11
N TRP A 189 -1.61 0.11 -1.06
CA TRP A 189 -1.15 -1.24 -1.38
C TRP A 189 -0.27 -1.20 -2.63
N ALA A 190 0.91 -1.85 -2.60
CA ALA A 190 1.89 -1.85 -3.69
C ALA A 190 1.35 -2.35 -5.05
N THR A 191 0.22 -3.07 -5.06
CA THR A 191 -0.36 -3.70 -6.26
C THR A 191 -1.74 -3.15 -6.66
N LYS A 192 -2.24 -2.12 -5.96
CA LYS A 192 -3.52 -1.47 -6.26
C LYS A 192 -3.36 0.03 -6.17
N LEU A 193 -4.10 0.75 -7.01
CA LEU A 193 -4.28 2.20 -6.92
C LEU A 193 -4.52 2.75 -5.53
N PRO A 194 -4.40 4.09 -5.28
CA PRO A 194 -4.61 4.70 -3.99
C PRO A 194 -6.12 4.69 -3.66
N GLN A 195 -6.67 3.50 -3.45
CA GLN A 195 -7.57 3.27 -2.36
C GLN A 195 -6.69 3.37 -1.13
N TYR A 196 -6.97 4.35 -0.29
CA TYR A 196 -6.28 4.48 0.96
C TYR A 196 -7.25 4.61 2.10
N LEU A 197 -6.88 4.01 3.21
CA LEU A 197 -7.58 4.20 4.47
C LEU A 197 -7.13 5.55 5.02
N ALA A 198 -8.08 6.42 5.34
CA ALA A 198 -7.78 7.72 5.92
C ALA A 198 -8.22 7.69 7.39
N PHE A 199 -7.30 8.01 8.30
CA PHE A 199 -7.58 8.00 9.74
C PHE A 199 -7.68 9.45 10.21
N PRO A 200 -8.89 10.00 10.41
CA PRO A 200 -9.02 11.35 10.93
C PRO A 200 -8.37 11.43 12.32
N ARG A 201 -7.74 12.58 12.60
CA ARG A 201 -7.24 12.90 13.94
C ARG A 201 -8.37 13.27 14.87
#